data_AF-A0A9J6RH09-F1
#
_entry.id   AF-A0A9J6RH09-F1
#
_cell.length_a   1.000
_cell.length_b   1.000
_cell.length_c   1.000
_cell.angle_alpha   90.00
_cell.angle_beta   90.00
_cell.angle_gamma   90.00
#
_symmetry.space_group_name_H-M   'P 1'
#
loop_
_entity.id
_entity.type
_entity.pdbx_description
1 polymer ?
#
loop_
_entity_poly.entity_id
_entity_poly.type
_entity_poly.pdbx_seq_one_letter_code
_entity_poly.pdbx_strand_id
1 'polypeptide(L)'
;MIIFTITNNITQQVYVGTTKECAYERWKQYVAAHNKAIDAPLYRDMREHGVENFSINECGFAYDMEEARELLSETMAELDAINLQGMKTSAAIVKAVSSKTSNSASKPKPKTSRSASSSITAKPKIANGRTGSSSKEKKIREAIEKEKADRQEQQYRKIAAEAEEMKAIMARLDARAAGPAKRR
;
A
#
# COMPACT_ATOMS: atom_id res chain seq x y z
N MET A 1 -5.55 5.56 -6.24
CA MET A 1 -4.14 5.42 -5.85
C MET A 1 -3.30 6.24 -6.80
N ILE A 2 -2.27 6.91 -6.30
CA ILE A 2 -1.36 7.73 -7.11
C ILE A 2 -0.10 6.91 -7.38
N ILE A 3 0.34 6.89 -8.65
CA ILE A 3 1.59 6.28 -9.09
C ILE A 3 2.60 7.42 -9.19
N PHE A 4 3.74 7.26 -8.52
CA PHE A 4 4.79 8.26 -8.49
C PHE A 4 6.14 7.64 -8.79
N THR A 5 7.00 8.42 -9.44
CA THR A 5 8.39 8.12 -9.70
C THR A 5 9.29 8.99 -8.84
N ILE A 6 10.42 8.42 -8.43
CA ILE A 6 11.52 9.10 -7.80
C ILE A 6 12.73 8.85 -8.69
N THR A 7 13.29 9.88 -9.27
CA THR A 7 14.46 9.81 -10.15
C THR A 7 15.67 10.37 -9.42
N ASN A 8 16.76 9.62 -9.39
CA ASN A 8 18.06 10.13 -8.95
C ASN A 8 18.74 10.87 -10.12
N ASN A 9 19.04 12.15 -9.95
CA ASN A 9 19.63 12.98 -11.01
C ASN A 9 21.13 12.71 -11.23
N ILE A 10 21.77 11.90 -10.37
CA ILE A 10 23.18 11.50 -10.52
C ILE A 10 23.29 10.15 -11.22
N THR A 11 22.59 9.13 -10.71
CA THR A 11 22.65 7.76 -11.28
C THR A 11 21.68 7.55 -12.42
N GLN A 12 20.75 8.49 -12.65
CA GLN A 12 19.60 8.37 -13.55
C GLN A 12 18.68 7.18 -13.21
N GLN A 13 18.84 6.59 -12.02
CA GLN A 13 18.00 5.48 -11.58
C GLN A 13 16.61 5.99 -11.23
N VAL A 14 15.60 5.39 -11.85
CA VAL A 14 14.19 5.66 -11.57
C VAL A 14 13.66 4.60 -10.62
N TYR A 15 12.85 5.05 -9.66
CA TYR A 15 12.16 4.22 -8.70
C TYR A 15 10.67 4.51 -8.75
N VAL A 16 9.82 3.48 -8.87
CA VAL A 16 8.36 3.68 -8.95
C VAL A 16 7.70 3.15 -7.69
N GLY A 17 6.75 3.92 -7.14
CA GLY A 17 5.90 3.50 -6.04
C GLY A 17 4.45 3.88 -6.27
N THR A 18 3.56 3.33 -5.43
CA THR A 18 2.18 3.81 -5.36
C THR A 18 1.82 4.24 -3.94
N THR A 19 0.91 5.21 -3.84
CA THR A 19 0.44 5.79 -2.59
C THR A 19 -1.06 6.07 -2.64
N LYS A 20 -1.69 6.23 -1.48
CA LYS A 20 -3.12 6.62 -1.37
C LYS A 20 -3.30 8.10 -1.09
N GLU A 21 -2.33 8.73 -0.42
CA GLU A 21 -2.48 10.05 0.19
C GLU A 21 -1.78 11.11 -0.66
N CYS A 22 -0.45 11.06 -0.81
CA CYS A 22 0.34 11.96 -1.67
C CYS A 22 1.74 11.37 -1.92
N ALA A 23 2.38 11.70 -3.06
CA ALA A 23 3.75 11.26 -3.34
C ALA A 23 4.78 11.90 -2.38
N TYR A 24 4.63 13.20 -2.11
CA TYR A 24 5.56 13.95 -1.26
C TYR A 24 5.53 13.51 0.22
N GLU A 25 4.37 13.12 0.74
CA GLU A 25 4.28 12.57 2.10
C GLU A 25 4.99 11.22 2.20
N ARG A 26 4.84 10.38 1.16
CA ARG A 26 5.54 9.10 1.07
C ARG A 26 7.05 9.31 0.95
N TRP A 27 7.49 10.33 0.21
CA TRP A 27 8.89 10.76 0.16
C TRP A 27 9.44 11.13 1.53
N LYS A 28 8.76 11.97 2.31
CA LYS A 28 9.19 12.30 3.69
C LYS A 28 9.36 11.06 4.56
N GLN A 29 8.54 10.03 4.37
CA GLN A 29 8.70 8.77 5.08
C GLN A 29 9.98 8.01 4.65
N TYR A 30 10.33 8.03 3.37
CA TYR A 30 11.61 7.49 2.89
C TYR A 30 12.79 8.27 3.47
N VAL A 31 12.73 9.60 3.45
CA VAL A 31 13.75 10.46 4.07
C VAL A 31 13.81 10.29 5.60
N ALA A 32 12.71 10.00 6.29
CA ALA A 32 12.80 9.67 7.72
C ALA A 32 13.43 8.28 7.96
N ALA A 33 13.24 7.36 7.02
CA ALA A 33 13.67 5.96 7.13
C ALA A 33 15.11 5.70 6.64
N HIS A 34 15.71 6.55 5.80
CA HIS A 34 17.07 6.34 5.27
C HIS A 34 18.16 6.30 6.35
N ASN A 35 17.93 6.99 7.47
CA ASN A 35 18.81 6.98 8.66
C ASN A 35 18.81 5.64 9.41
N LYS A 36 17.84 4.77 9.13
CA LYS A 36 17.75 3.45 9.74
C LYS A 36 18.57 2.47 8.91
N ALA A 37 19.15 1.46 9.55
CA ALA A 37 19.91 0.38 8.90
C ALA A 37 19.01 -0.59 8.12
N ILE A 38 18.21 -0.08 7.20
CA ILE A 38 17.44 -0.84 6.23
C ILE A 38 18.27 -0.92 4.97
N ASP A 39 18.55 -2.14 4.53
CA ASP A 39 19.21 -2.38 3.26
C ASP A 39 18.18 -2.35 2.14
N ALA A 40 18.29 -1.34 1.28
CA ALA A 40 17.37 -1.12 0.17
C ALA A 40 18.07 -0.22 -0.86
N PRO A 41 17.95 -0.48 -2.17
CA PRO A 41 18.64 0.28 -3.22
C PRO A 41 18.44 1.79 -3.10
N LEU A 42 17.18 2.23 -2.92
CA LEU A 42 16.86 3.65 -2.72
C LEU A 42 17.62 4.28 -1.54
N TYR A 43 17.73 3.58 -0.39
CA TYR A 43 18.41 4.13 0.78
C TYR A 43 19.93 4.14 0.63
N ARG A 44 20.49 3.19 -0.13
CA ARG A 44 21.91 3.22 -0.48
C ARG A 44 22.21 4.46 -1.32
N ASP A 45 21.44 4.67 -2.38
CA ASP A 45 21.60 5.83 -3.25
C ASP A 45 21.39 7.15 -2.50
N MET A 46 20.42 7.22 -1.58
CA MET A 46 20.23 8.39 -0.73
C MET A 46 21.44 8.71 0.17
N ARG A 47 22.12 7.68 0.69
CA ARG A 47 23.31 7.86 1.55
C ARG A 47 24.56 8.22 0.76
N GLU A 48 24.65 7.75 -0.48
CA GLU A 48 25.80 7.97 -1.35
C GLU A 48 25.72 9.31 -2.08
N HIS A 49 24.54 9.64 -2.60
CA HIS A 49 24.32 10.80 -3.47
C HIS A 49 23.62 11.97 -2.77
N GLY A 50 23.08 11.79 -1.56
CA GLY A 50 22.35 12.85 -0.85
C GLY A 50 20.89 12.96 -1.30
N VAL A 51 20.03 13.40 -0.38
CA VAL A 51 18.57 13.41 -0.56
C VAL A 51 18.11 14.53 -1.49
N GLU A 52 18.86 15.63 -1.60
CA GLU A 52 18.54 16.74 -2.52
C GLU A 52 18.62 16.37 -4.01
N ASN A 53 19.34 15.30 -4.36
CA ASN A 53 19.58 14.92 -5.75
C ASN A 53 18.48 14.02 -6.34
N PHE A 54 17.35 13.91 -5.64
CA PHE A 54 16.20 13.14 -6.09
C PHE A 54 15.05 14.07 -6.50
N SER A 55 14.45 13.79 -7.65
CA SER A 55 13.26 14.46 -8.15
C SER A 55 12.05 13.53 -8.09
N ILE A 56 10.94 14.02 -7.55
CA ILE A 56 9.72 13.23 -7.36
C ILE A 56 8.69 13.74 -8.36
N ASN A 57 8.18 12.85 -9.20
CA ASN A 57 7.14 13.16 -10.17
C ASN A 57 5.95 12.21 -10.00
N GLU A 58 4.75 12.71 -10.21
CA GLU A 58 3.53 11.91 -10.22
C GLU A 58 3.25 11.51 -11.67
N CYS A 59 3.30 10.22 -11.96
CA CYS A 59 3.13 9.70 -13.33
C CYS A 59 1.67 9.45 -13.68
N GLY A 60 0.83 9.16 -12.68
CA GLY A 60 -0.58 8.90 -12.95
C GLY A 60 -1.43 8.70 -11.70
N PHE A 61 -2.74 8.73 -11.92
CA PHE A 61 -3.75 8.41 -10.94
C PHE A 61 -4.54 7.20 -11.42
N ALA A 62 -4.73 6.22 -10.54
CA ALA A 62 -5.58 5.06 -10.75
C ALA A 62 -6.77 5.11 -9.78
N TYR A 63 -7.95 4.75 -10.24
CA TYR A 63 -9.15 4.65 -9.40
C TYR A 63 -9.20 3.31 -8.67
N ASP A 64 -8.70 2.25 -9.30
CA ASP A 64 -8.73 0.89 -8.78
C ASP A 64 -7.33 0.30 -8.55
N MET A 65 -7.28 -0.81 -7.79
CA MET A 65 -6.03 -1.54 -7.54
C MET A 65 -5.48 -2.21 -8.80
N GLU A 66 -6.37 -2.66 -9.69
CA GLU A 66 -6.02 -3.29 -10.95
C GLU A 66 -5.36 -2.29 -11.90
N GLU A 67 -6.03 -1.15 -12.13
CA GLU A 67 -5.48 -0.03 -12.88
C GLU A 67 -4.15 0.47 -12.28
N ALA A 68 -4.04 0.55 -10.95
CA ALA A 68 -2.79 0.95 -10.29
C ALA A 68 -1.64 -0.04 -10.56
N ARG A 69 -1.95 -1.33 -10.74
CA ARG A 69 -0.97 -2.37 -11.06
C ARG A 69 -0.55 -2.31 -12.52
N GLU A 70 -1.48 -2.06 -13.43
CA GLU A 70 -1.20 -1.88 -14.85
C GLU A 70 -0.31 -0.66 -15.07
N LEU A 71 -0.72 0.51 -14.56
CA LEU A 71 0.09 1.74 -14.65
C LEU A 71 1.47 1.57 -14.02
N LEU A 72 1.58 0.87 -12.89
CA LEU A 72 2.87 0.55 -12.28
C LEU A 72 3.74 -0.29 -13.23
N SER A 73 3.17 -1.34 -13.82
CA SER A 73 3.90 -2.23 -14.72
C SER A 73 4.36 -1.54 -16.00
N GLU A 74 3.53 -0.66 -16.56
CA GLU A 74 3.83 0.14 -17.74
C GLU A 74 4.94 1.14 -17.44
N THR A 75 4.81 1.89 -16.34
CA THR A 75 5.84 2.87 -15.91
C THR A 75 7.18 2.18 -15.63
N MET A 76 7.16 0.98 -15.03
CA MET A 76 8.37 0.19 -14.82
C MET A 76 9.02 -0.25 -16.12
N ALA A 77 8.24 -0.67 -17.11
CA ALA A 77 8.74 -1.10 -18.41
C ALA A 77 9.28 0.08 -19.23
N GLU A 78 8.65 1.24 -19.15
CA GLU A 78 9.05 2.44 -19.90
C GLU A 78 10.33 3.08 -19.35
N LEU A 79 10.48 3.11 -18.01
CA LEU A 79 11.58 3.81 -17.33
C LEU A 79 12.65 2.89 -16.74
N ASP A 80 12.57 1.58 -17.02
CA ASP A 80 13.39 0.51 -16.42
C ASP A 80 13.52 0.67 -14.89
N ALA A 81 12.38 0.99 -14.26
CA ALA A 81 12.38 1.51 -12.91
C ALA A 81 12.33 0.40 -11.84
N ILE A 82 13.00 0.65 -10.72
CA ILE A 82 13.01 -0.28 -9.58
C ILE A 82 11.71 -0.11 -8.78
N ASN A 83 11.01 -1.23 -8.56
CA ASN A 83 9.77 -1.23 -7.79
C ASN A 83 10.03 -0.96 -6.29
N LEU A 84 9.47 0.14 -5.79
CA LEU A 84 9.48 0.50 -4.36
C LEU A 84 8.36 -0.18 -3.57
N GLN A 85 7.34 -0.72 -4.25
CA GLN A 85 6.24 -1.41 -3.58
C GLN A 85 6.73 -2.70 -2.92
N GLY A 86 6.57 -2.76 -1.59
CA GLY A 86 7.04 -3.88 -0.77
C GLY A 86 8.35 -3.61 -0.02
N MET A 87 9.04 -2.50 -0.32
CA MET A 87 10.18 -2.07 0.48
C MET A 87 9.71 -1.64 1.88
N LYS A 88 10.35 -2.20 2.91
CA LYS A 88 10.02 -1.91 4.31
C LYS A 88 10.42 -0.48 4.65
N THR A 89 9.49 0.46 4.51
CA THR A 89 9.55 1.73 5.24
C THR A 89 9.28 1.41 6.71
N SER A 90 10.31 1.26 7.55
CA SER A 90 10.12 0.96 8.99
C SER A 90 9.52 2.12 9.80
N ALA A 91 8.82 3.03 9.15
CA ALA A 91 7.99 4.02 9.81
C ALA A 91 6.67 3.35 10.18
N ALA A 92 6.57 2.86 11.42
CA ALA A 92 5.29 2.86 12.11
C ALA A 92 4.71 4.28 11.93
N ILE A 93 3.51 4.36 11.37
CA ILE A 93 2.79 5.60 11.07
C ILE A 93 2.73 6.43 12.35
N VAL A 94 3.64 7.38 12.52
CA VAL A 94 3.45 8.46 13.47
C VAL A 94 2.48 9.41 12.79
N LYS A 95 1.19 9.22 13.07
CA LYS A 95 0.14 10.17 12.72
C LYS A 95 0.57 11.53 13.27
N ALA A 96 1.00 12.41 12.37
CA ALA A 96 1.51 13.72 12.73
C ALA A 96 0.41 14.49 13.47
N VAL A 97 0.65 14.77 14.75
CA VAL A 97 -0.17 15.73 15.49
C VAL A 97 0.17 17.10 14.92
N SER A 98 -0.86 17.80 14.46
CA SER A 98 -0.76 19.15 13.91
C SER A 98 0.06 20.04 14.83
N SER A 99 1.16 20.59 14.31
CA SER A 99 1.99 21.59 14.97
C SER A 99 1.16 22.86 15.20
N LYS A 100 0.63 23.04 16.41
CA LYS A 100 0.15 24.35 16.87
C LYS A 100 1.35 25.13 17.39
N THR A 101 1.72 26.13 16.60
CA THR A 101 2.62 27.25 16.88
C THR A 101 2.63 27.62 18.36
N SER A 102 3.76 27.41 19.04
CA SER A 102 4.02 27.96 20.37
C SER A 102 4.80 29.26 20.23
N ASN A 103 4.09 30.39 20.31
CA ASN A 103 4.68 31.71 20.47
C ASN A 103 5.44 31.79 21.80
N SER A 104 6.65 32.33 21.70
CA SER A 104 7.58 32.66 22.78
C SER A 104 7.21 33.96 23.49
N ALA A 105 7.01 33.90 24.80
CA ALA A 105 7.18 34.95 25.84
C ALA A 105 6.46 34.40 27.10
N SER A 106 6.95 34.40 28.34
CA SER A 106 7.87 35.28 29.05
C SER A 106 8.34 34.60 30.36
N LYS A 107 9.50 35.04 30.86
CA LYS A 107 10.24 34.71 32.10
C LYS A 107 9.67 35.54 33.30
N PRO A 108 10.02 35.40 34.62
CA PRO A 108 10.63 34.32 35.46
C PRO A 108 9.87 33.95 36.78
N LYS A 109 10.38 32.89 37.45
CA LYS A 109 10.40 32.43 38.90
C LYS A 109 10.35 33.51 40.03
N PRO A 110 10.33 33.18 41.36
CA PRO A 110 10.00 31.94 42.15
C PRO A 110 9.24 32.17 43.51
N LYS A 111 8.89 31.09 44.25
CA LYS A 111 8.93 30.88 45.75
C LYS A 111 8.19 29.56 46.12
N THR A 112 8.85 28.48 46.56
CA THR A 112 9.04 28.00 47.96
C THR A 112 7.81 28.14 48.87
N SER A 113 7.30 27.17 49.67
CA SER A 113 7.70 25.81 50.05
C SER A 113 6.60 25.17 50.94
N ARG A 114 6.50 23.82 50.92
CA ARG A 114 5.97 22.88 51.96
C ARG A 114 4.46 22.84 52.25
N SER A 115 3.80 21.71 51.96
CA SER A 115 3.60 20.57 52.90
C SER A 115 2.74 19.45 52.28
N ALA A 116 2.87 18.26 52.86
CA ALA A 116 2.55 16.92 52.37
C ALA A 116 1.07 16.57 52.08
N SER A 117 0.85 15.64 51.14
CA SER A 117 0.17 14.34 51.37
C SER A 117 -0.03 13.54 50.08
N SER A 118 0.18 12.20 50.14
CA SER A 118 -0.30 11.13 49.25
C SER A 118 0.20 11.10 47.79
N SER A 119 0.51 9.99 47.09
CA SER A 119 0.50 8.55 47.34
C SER A 119 1.15 7.88 46.11
N ILE A 120 2.09 6.95 46.35
CA ILE A 120 2.30 5.65 45.67
C ILE A 120 2.32 5.59 44.13
N THR A 121 3.54 5.36 43.62
CA THR A 121 3.97 4.51 42.49
C THR A 121 2.91 3.69 41.73
N ALA A 122 2.83 3.87 40.41
CA ALA A 122 3.06 2.82 39.39
C ALA A 122 2.52 3.28 38.02
N LYS A 123 3.43 3.41 37.05
CA LYS A 123 3.07 3.50 35.63
C LYS A 123 2.47 2.15 35.22
N PRO A 124 1.28 2.08 34.60
CA PRO A 124 0.84 0.83 34.01
C PRO A 124 1.76 0.49 32.82
N LYS A 125 2.58 -0.54 32.98
CA LYS A 125 3.18 -1.28 31.86
C LYS A 125 2.02 -1.84 31.05
N ILE A 126 1.86 -1.40 29.80
CA ILE A 126 0.96 -2.08 28.87
C ILE A 126 1.62 -3.42 28.56
N ALA A 127 1.07 -4.47 29.16
CA ALA A 127 1.52 -5.84 29.00
C ALA A 127 1.28 -6.31 27.56
N ASN A 128 2.29 -6.97 27.01
CA ASN A 128 2.18 -7.89 25.89
C ASN A 128 1.12 -8.96 26.25
N GLY A 129 -0.02 -8.94 25.56
CA GLY A 129 -1.18 -9.71 25.96
C GLY A 129 -2.11 -9.99 24.80
N ARG A 130 -1.87 -11.13 24.16
CA ARG A 130 -2.82 -11.93 23.38
C ARG A 130 -4.07 -12.21 24.22
N THR A 131 -4.98 -11.25 24.36
CA THR A 131 -6.33 -11.47 24.92
C THR A 131 -7.33 -10.54 24.27
N GLY A 132 -8.10 -11.08 23.32
CA GLY A 132 -9.13 -10.35 22.60
C GLY A 132 -10.20 -11.25 21.99
N SER A 133 -10.68 -12.24 22.76
CA SER A 133 -11.85 -13.10 22.45
C SER A 133 -11.84 -13.80 21.07
N SER A 134 -11.43 -15.08 21.05
CA SER A 134 -11.46 -15.97 19.87
C SER A 134 -12.78 -15.94 19.09
N SER A 135 -13.91 -15.68 19.76
CA SER A 135 -15.23 -15.66 19.12
C SER A 135 -15.46 -14.44 18.23
N LYS A 136 -14.83 -13.30 18.50
CA LYS A 136 -14.92 -12.11 17.64
C LYS A 136 -14.01 -12.25 16.42
N GLU A 137 -12.82 -12.80 16.62
CA GLU A 137 -11.86 -13.06 15.53
C GLU A 137 -12.41 -14.08 14.51
N LYS A 138 -13.10 -15.13 14.98
CA LYS A 138 -13.80 -16.11 14.12
C LYS A 138 -14.93 -15.47 13.29
N LYS A 139 -15.77 -14.63 13.89
CA LYS A 139 -16.87 -13.96 13.18
C LYS A 139 -16.37 -13.00 12.10
N ILE A 140 -15.26 -12.30 12.36
CA ILE A 140 -14.65 -11.39 11.38
C ILE A 140 -14.06 -12.19 10.20
N ARG A 141 -13.39 -13.32 10.46
CA ARG A 141 -12.85 -14.19 9.40
C ARG A 141 -13.95 -14.84 8.55
N GLU A 142 -15.01 -15.33 9.17
CA GLU A 142 -16.14 -15.96 8.48
C GLU A 142 -16.92 -14.97 7.58
N ALA A 143 -17.08 -13.71 8.04
CA ALA A 143 -17.74 -12.68 7.24
C ALA A 143 -16.96 -12.35 5.95
N ILE A 144 -15.62 -12.31 6.02
CA ILE A 144 -14.75 -12.03 4.86
C ILE A 144 -14.75 -13.21 3.87
N GLU A 145 -14.80 -14.45 4.38
CA GLU A 145 -14.79 -15.65 3.54
C GLU A 145 -16.13 -15.83 2.80
N LYS A 146 -17.26 -15.48 3.44
CA LYS A 146 -18.59 -15.55 2.83
C LYS A 146 -18.78 -14.52 1.70
N GLU A 147 -18.29 -13.29 1.86
CA GLU A 147 -18.35 -12.27 0.81
C GLU A 147 -17.44 -12.64 -0.40
N LYS A 148 -16.27 -13.24 -0.13
CA LYS A 148 -15.36 -13.70 -1.17
C LYS A 148 -15.92 -14.90 -1.94
N ALA A 149 -16.60 -15.82 -1.25
CA ALA A 149 -17.27 -16.96 -1.88
C ALA A 149 -18.39 -16.51 -2.83
N ASP A 150 -19.21 -15.53 -2.43
CA ASP A 150 -20.30 -15.02 -3.28
C ASP A 150 -19.76 -14.36 -4.56
N ARG A 151 -18.69 -13.56 -4.44
CA ARG A 151 -18.03 -12.95 -5.61
C ARG A 151 -17.39 -14.00 -6.52
N GLN A 152 -16.80 -15.05 -5.97
CA GLN A 152 -16.25 -16.16 -6.76
C GLN A 152 -17.35 -16.98 -7.44
N GLU A 153 -18.48 -17.21 -6.77
CA GLU A 153 -19.62 -17.93 -7.33
C GLU A 153 -20.29 -17.13 -8.45
N GLN A 154 -20.38 -15.80 -8.32
CA GLN A 154 -20.86 -14.94 -9.40
C GLN A 154 -19.92 -14.97 -10.61
N GLN A 155 -18.61 -14.95 -10.41
CA GLN A 155 -17.64 -15.06 -11.51
C GLN A 155 -17.69 -16.45 -12.15
N TYR A 156 -17.76 -17.52 -11.35
CA TYR A 156 -17.88 -18.88 -11.87
C TYR A 156 -19.20 -19.10 -12.61
N ARG A 157 -20.31 -18.50 -12.15
CA ARG A 157 -21.59 -18.51 -12.86
C ARG A 157 -21.51 -17.79 -14.21
N LYS A 158 -20.83 -16.65 -14.29
CA LYS A 158 -20.61 -15.95 -15.56
C LYS A 158 -19.76 -16.78 -16.52
N ILE A 159 -18.64 -17.34 -16.04
CA ILE A 159 -17.77 -18.21 -16.84
C ILE A 159 -18.52 -19.46 -17.31
N ALA A 160 -19.35 -20.07 -16.47
CA ALA A 160 -20.14 -21.24 -16.84
C ALA A 160 -21.21 -20.90 -17.89
N ALA A 161 -21.87 -19.75 -17.77
CA ALA A 161 -22.84 -19.28 -18.76
C ALA A 161 -22.18 -18.95 -20.11
N GLU A 162 -21.04 -18.28 -20.09
CA GLU A 162 -20.24 -18.00 -21.29
C GLU A 162 -19.75 -19.29 -21.96
N ALA A 163 -19.34 -20.30 -21.17
CA ALA A 163 -18.94 -21.60 -21.68
C ALA A 163 -20.11 -22.38 -22.29
N GLU A 164 -21.32 -22.26 -21.72
CA GLU A 164 -22.53 -22.85 -22.28
C GLU A 164 -22.90 -22.20 -23.62
N GLU A 165 -22.73 -20.87 -23.72
CA GLU A 165 -22.91 -20.14 -24.97
C GLU A 165 -21.87 -20.56 -26.03
N MET A 166 -20.59 -20.65 -25.67
CA MET A 166 -19.54 -21.15 -26.57
C MET A 166 -19.79 -22.60 -27.00
N LYS A 167 -20.28 -23.45 -26.09
CA LYS A 167 -20.63 -24.84 -26.39
C LYS A 167 -21.82 -24.93 -27.34
N ALA A 168 -22.83 -24.07 -27.20
CA ALA A 168 -23.97 -24.02 -28.11
C ALA A 168 -23.54 -23.56 -29.51
N ILE A 169 -22.61 -22.59 -29.60
CA ILE A 169 -22.03 -22.14 -30.86
C ILE A 169 -21.23 -23.28 -31.52
N MET A 170 -20.39 -23.99 -30.75
CA MET A 170 -19.63 -25.15 -31.26
C MET A 170 -20.55 -26.28 -31.74
N ALA A 171 -21.58 -26.64 -30.97
CA ALA A 171 -22.52 -27.69 -31.36
C ALA A 171 -23.28 -27.33 -32.65
N ARG A 172 -23.62 -26.05 -32.86
CA ARG A 172 -24.25 -25.57 -34.09
C ARG A 172 -23.30 -25.61 -35.29
N LEU A 173 -22.00 -25.34 -35.07
CA LEU A 173 -20.97 -25.47 -36.10
C LEU A 173 -20.72 -26.93 -36.46
N ASP A 174 -20.66 -27.83 -35.49
CA ASP A 174 -20.51 -29.28 -35.71
C ASP A 174 -21.72 -29.88 -36.44
N ALA A 175 -22.95 -29.48 -36.07
CA ALA A 175 -24.16 -29.88 -36.79
C ALA A 175 -24.18 -29.38 -38.25
N ARG A 176 -23.57 -28.21 -38.51
CA ARG A 176 -23.42 -27.65 -39.86
C ARG A 176 -22.30 -28.35 -40.66
N ALA A 177 -21.21 -28.74 -39.99
CA ALA A 177 -20.11 -29.50 -40.59
C ALA A 177 -20.49 -30.97 -40.88
N ALA A 178 -21.45 -31.53 -40.14
CA ALA A 178 -22.00 -32.87 -40.35
C ALA A 178 -23.10 -32.94 -41.43
N GLY A 179 -23.44 -31.81 -42.07
CA GLY A 179 -24.33 -31.77 -43.26
C GLY A 179 -23.74 -32.54 -44.44
N PRO A 180 -24.57 -33.14 -45.32
CA PRO A 180 -24.23 -34.37 -46.03
C PRO A 180 -23.05 -34.19 -46.98
N ALA A 181 -21.92 -34.79 -46.62
CA ALA A 181 -20.86 -35.17 -47.54
C ALA A 181 -21.35 -36.30 -48.47
N LYS A 182 -22.34 -36.04 -49.35
CA LYS A 182 -22.58 -36.87 -50.53
C LYS A 182 -23.45 -36.21 -51.60
N ARG A 183 -22.85 -36.05 -52.78
CA ARG A 183 -23.36 -36.31 -54.15
C ARG A 183 -22.34 -35.68 -55.12
N ARG A 184 -21.46 -36.33 -55.88
CA ARG A 184 -21.54 -37.54 -56.73
C ARG A 184 -22.89 -37.73 -57.42
#